data_AF-C2EV65-F1
#
_entry.id   AF-C2EV65-F1
#
_cell.length_a   1.000
_cell.length_b   1.000
_cell.length_c   1.000
_cell.angle_alpha   90.00
_cell.angle_beta   90.00
_cell.angle_gamma   90.00
#
_symmetry.space_group_name_H-M   'P 1'
#
loop_
_entity.id
_entity.type
_entity.pdbx_description
1 polymer ?
#
loop_
_entity_poly.entity_id
_entity_poly.type
_entity_poly.pdbx_seq_one_letter_code
_entity_poly.pdbx_strand_id
1 'polypeptide(L)'
;MTGRDYLKIWYRVQIGATLIILMMMMIRNFELGRNIWLQLLWMVIILGIGLSEELWENVPPIISRVNCWLQGLAQPIILTFAWGVITREIITVLHMPSRGVVSIMILYYFVMYAPFASVIGGQMELSIERFIFVIWMFQIVIVPFTSLPFDLIDNQKLSTLLATGAVGAVAYFIFATTVMRAWHLSWPGLKPNWSGDFNWWILLLMIAIFVVPLGSNMMAINHLPKGGFFKLTCQAFEAGLAEESLFRFAMLGVLFYAWRNVKQRLPLALLTSSILFGFAHLINLGGQRADLTFYQIGVAFLLGLFLAVVYVYTGQLWLTMLMHFSLDWFSFLATGTTKLTGDLVPGDWWALLILFVIFGGFSVWMMFGTRRKVMERHVKRLTGEHQHFGYSIQY
;
A
#
# COMPACT_ATOMS: atom_id res chain seq x y z
N MET A 1 18.93 2.48 22.61
CA MET A 1 18.21 1.48 21.78
C MET A 1 17.93 2.09 20.42
N THR A 2 18.12 1.34 19.34
CA THR A 2 17.76 1.77 17.99
C THR A 2 16.26 1.64 17.76
N GLY A 3 15.70 2.34 16.76
CA GLY A 3 14.28 2.15 16.39
C GLY A 3 13.90 0.71 16.04
N ARG A 4 14.85 -0.12 15.57
CA ARG A 4 14.63 -1.55 15.30
C ARG A 4 14.46 -2.35 16.59
N ASP A 5 15.17 -1.99 17.65
CA ASP A 5 15.08 -2.66 18.95
C ASP A 5 13.68 -2.44 19.57
N TYR A 6 13.14 -1.22 19.48
CA TYR A 6 11.77 -0.93 19.92
C TYR A 6 10.72 -1.72 19.15
N LEU A 7 10.83 -1.78 17.82
CA LEU A 7 9.91 -2.57 16.99
C LEU A 7 9.99 -4.06 17.30
N LYS A 8 11.18 -4.57 17.65
CA LYS A 8 11.37 -5.97 18.07
C LYS A 8 10.71 -6.26 19.42
N ILE A 9 10.86 -5.36 20.40
CA ILE A 9 10.18 -5.48 21.71
C ILE A 9 8.66 -5.44 21.50
N TRP A 10 8.17 -4.49 20.70
CA TRP A 10 6.74 -4.39 20.41
C TRP A 10 6.23 -5.64 19.69
N TYR A 11 6.97 -6.17 18.71
CA TYR A 11 6.61 -7.42 18.03
C TYR A 11 6.39 -8.56 19.03
N ARG A 12 7.31 -8.75 19.98
CA ARG A 12 7.19 -9.79 21.04
C ARG A 12 5.96 -9.59 21.91
N VAL A 13 5.69 -8.36 22.34
CA VAL A 13 4.50 -8.05 23.14
C VAL A 13 3.21 -8.27 22.34
N GLN A 14 3.19 -7.82 21.09
CA GLN A 14 2.03 -7.94 20.21
C GLN A 14 1.70 -9.41 19.93
N ILE A 15 2.69 -10.21 19.52
CA ILE A 15 2.47 -11.64 19.22
C ILE A 15 2.08 -12.41 20.49
N GLY A 16 2.72 -12.14 21.63
CA GLY A 16 2.39 -12.77 22.91
C GLY A 16 0.98 -12.42 23.40
N ALA A 17 0.61 -11.14 23.37
CA ALA A 17 -0.74 -10.71 23.74
C ALA A 17 -1.81 -11.30 22.82
N THR A 18 -1.56 -11.28 21.50
CA THR A 18 -2.47 -11.87 20.50
C THR A 18 -2.63 -13.38 20.73
N LEU A 19 -1.54 -14.09 20.99
CA LEU A 19 -1.54 -15.53 21.29
C LEU A 19 -2.42 -15.84 22.51
N ILE A 20 -2.24 -15.10 23.61
CA ILE A 20 -3.03 -15.30 24.85
C ILE A 20 -4.52 -15.08 24.57
N ILE A 21 -4.87 -13.97 23.91
CA ILE A 21 -6.26 -13.63 23.59
C ILE A 21 -6.90 -14.74 22.74
N LEU A 22 -6.24 -15.16 21.66
CA LEU A 22 -6.77 -16.19 20.77
C LEU A 22 -6.85 -17.57 21.47
N MET A 23 -5.90 -17.89 22.35
CA MET A 23 -5.95 -19.12 23.15
C MET A 23 -7.14 -19.13 24.11
N MET A 24 -7.39 -18.03 24.83
CA MET A 24 -8.56 -17.91 25.71
C MET A 24 -9.87 -18.05 24.93
N MET A 25 -9.94 -17.43 23.74
CA MET A 25 -11.10 -17.56 22.87
C MET A 25 -11.28 -18.97 22.31
N MET A 26 -10.18 -19.66 21.98
CA MET A 26 -10.21 -21.03 21.49
C MET A 26 -10.84 -21.94 22.55
N ILE A 27 -10.35 -21.85 23.80
CA ILE A 27 -10.88 -22.63 24.93
C ILE A 27 -12.37 -22.32 25.14
N ARG A 28 -12.74 -21.04 25.22
CA ARG A 28 -14.14 -20.61 25.35
C ARG A 28 -15.04 -21.21 24.26
N ASN A 29 -14.61 -21.18 23.00
CA ASN A 29 -15.43 -21.70 21.90
C ASN A 29 -15.47 -23.23 21.85
N PHE A 30 -14.41 -23.91 22.31
CA PHE A 30 -14.38 -25.36 22.47
C PHE A 30 -15.39 -25.81 23.54
N GLU A 31 -15.37 -25.17 24.72
CA GLU A 31 -16.30 -25.46 25.82
C GLU A 31 -17.76 -25.20 25.43
N LEU A 32 -18.01 -24.17 24.61
CA LEU A 32 -19.34 -23.84 24.09
C LEU A 32 -19.76 -24.70 22.88
N GLY A 33 -18.96 -25.68 22.45
CA GLY A 33 -19.25 -26.55 21.32
C GLY A 33 -19.29 -25.84 19.95
N ARG A 34 -18.62 -24.69 19.81
CA ARG A 34 -18.64 -23.86 18.59
C ARG A 34 -17.42 -24.17 17.70
N ASN A 35 -17.66 -24.68 16.50
CA ASN A 35 -16.61 -25.13 15.56
C ASN A 35 -15.49 -24.13 15.21
N ILE A 36 -15.68 -22.83 15.46
CA ILE A 36 -14.63 -21.80 15.25
C ILE A 36 -13.35 -22.07 16.08
N TRP A 37 -13.43 -22.86 17.15
CA TRP A 37 -12.26 -23.24 17.94
C TRP A 37 -11.17 -23.93 17.10
N LEU A 38 -11.53 -24.66 16.04
CA LEU A 38 -10.56 -25.30 15.13
C LEU A 38 -9.74 -24.27 14.35
N GLN A 39 -10.38 -23.20 13.88
CA GLN A 39 -9.69 -22.11 13.18
C GLN A 39 -8.76 -21.37 14.14
N LEU A 40 -9.23 -21.11 15.36
CA LEU A 40 -8.44 -20.47 16.41
C LEU A 40 -7.24 -21.32 16.81
N LEU A 41 -7.38 -22.66 16.88
CA LEU A 41 -6.28 -23.58 17.16
C LEU A 41 -5.13 -23.41 16.16
N TRP A 42 -5.43 -23.36 14.86
CA TRP A 42 -4.40 -23.13 13.85
C TRP A 42 -3.70 -21.77 14.03
N MET A 43 -4.45 -20.70 14.32
CA MET A 43 -3.86 -19.39 14.58
C MET A 43 -2.96 -19.40 15.83
N VAL A 44 -3.39 -20.05 16.91
CA VAL A 44 -2.62 -20.21 18.16
C VAL A 44 -1.33 -20.98 17.91
N ILE A 45 -1.38 -22.08 17.15
CA ILE A 45 -0.19 -22.87 16.79
C ILE A 45 0.79 -22.01 15.99
N ILE A 46 0.32 -21.30 14.97
CA ILE A 46 1.17 -20.46 14.11
C ILE A 46 1.84 -19.35 14.92
N LEU A 47 1.09 -18.61 15.75
CA LEU A 47 1.67 -17.57 16.60
C LEU A 47 2.62 -18.15 17.65
N GLY A 48 2.31 -19.34 18.17
CA GLY A 48 3.17 -20.08 19.10
C GLY A 48 4.53 -20.39 18.48
N ILE A 49 4.55 -20.93 17.26
CA ILE A 49 5.79 -21.17 16.50
C ILE A 49 6.56 -19.85 16.31
N GLY A 50 5.87 -18.78 15.93
CA GLY A 50 6.47 -17.47 15.72
C GLY A 50 7.10 -16.88 16.98
N LEU A 51 6.43 -16.98 18.12
CA LEU A 51 6.95 -16.50 19.41
C LEU A 51 8.09 -17.40 19.94
N SER A 52 7.97 -18.72 19.79
CA SER A 52 9.02 -19.66 20.19
C SER A 52 10.31 -19.43 19.41
N GLU A 53 10.24 -19.23 18.09
CA GLU A 53 11.41 -18.90 17.26
C GLU A 53 12.06 -17.58 17.68
N GLU A 54 11.25 -16.56 17.95
CA GLU A 54 11.74 -15.23 18.37
C GLU A 54 12.38 -15.22 19.78
N LEU A 55 12.01 -16.16 20.65
CA LEU A 55 12.59 -16.33 21.99
C LEU A 55 13.75 -17.32 22.01
N TRP A 56 13.92 -18.13 20.96
CA TRP A 56 14.97 -19.13 20.91
C TRP A 56 16.29 -18.50 20.46
N GLU A 57 17.29 -18.56 21.33
CA GLU A 57 18.66 -18.17 20.99
C GLU A 57 19.30 -19.15 20.00
N ASN A 58 19.83 -18.64 18.88
CA ASN A 58 20.53 -19.40 17.84
C ASN A 58 19.67 -20.41 17.04
N VAL A 59 18.52 -19.98 16.55
CA VAL A 59 17.68 -20.81 15.67
C VAL A 59 18.41 -21.15 14.37
N PRO A 60 18.39 -22.41 13.90
CA PRO A 60 18.92 -22.80 12.61
C PRO A 60 18.35 -21.94 11.45
N PRO A 61 19.18 -21.47 10.50
CA PRO A 61 18.74 -20.55 9.43
C PRO A 61 17.55 -21.08 8.61
N ILE A 62 17.51 -22.40 8.37
CA ILE A 62 16.42 -23.03 7.62
C ILE A 62 15.09 -22.89 8.37
N ILE A 63 15.09 -23.10 9.69
CA ILE A 63 13.89 -22.98 10.53
C ILE A 63 13.40 -21.53 10.54
N SER A 64 14.32 -20.57 10.73
CA SER A 64 13.98 -19.14 10.69
C SER A 64 13.40 -18.74 9.33
N ARG A 65 13.95 -19.26 8.21
CA ARG A 65 13.42 -18.99 6.87
C ARG A 65 12.04 -19.57 6.62
N VAL A 66 11.78 -20.80 7.07
CA VAL A 66 10.45 -21.42 6.99
C VAL A 66 9.44 -20.65 7.86
N ASN A 67 9.83 -20.27 9.07
CA ASN A 67 9.00 -19.46 9.96
C ASN A 67 8.71 -18.08 9.35
N CYS A 68 9.70 -17.41 8.76
CA CYS A 68 9.53 -16.12 8.07
C CYS A 68 8.40 -16.17 7.04
N TRP A 69 8.36 -17.21 6.20
CA TRP A 69 7.29 -17.40 5.23
C TRP A 69 5.95 -17.77 5.87
N LEU A 70 5.96 -18.66 6.86
CA LEU A 70 4.75 -19.05 7.60
C LEU A 70 4.09 -17.82 8.25
N GLN A 71 4.85 -17.03 9.00
CA GLN A 71 4.38 -15.79 9.63
C GLN A 71 4.05 -14.74 8.57
N GLY A 72 4.89 -14.60 7.54
CA GLY A 72 4.70 -13.65 6.43
C GLY A 72 3.34 -13.80 5.76
N LEU A 73 2.88 -15.03 5.59
CA LEU A 73 1.58 -15.36 5.01
C LEU A 73 0.44 -15.27 6.04
N ALA A 74 0.60 -15.90 7.21
CA ALA A 74 -0.51 -16.09 8.15
C ALA A 74 -0.71 -14.92 9.12
N GLN A 75 0.35 -14.32 9.64
CA GLN A 75 0.27 -13.30 10.68
C GLN A 75 -0.56 -12.06 10.30
N PRO A 76 -0.54 -11.48 9.08
CA PRO A 76 -1.42 -10.37 8.75
C PRO A 76 -2.91 -10.72 8.85
N ILE A 77 -3.28 -11.95 8.47
CA ILE A 77 -4.65 -12.45 8.59
C ILE A 77 -5.01 -12.60 10.08
N ILE A 78 -4.12 -13.23 10.87
CA ILE A 78 -4.33 -13.46 12.30
C ILE A 78 -4.45 -12.14 13.07
N LEU A 79 -3.55 -11.18 12.83
CA LEU A 79 -3.57 -9.87 13.48
C LEU A 79 -4.87 -9.12 13.17
N THR A 80 -5.35 -9.20 11.93
CA THR A 80 -6.59 -8.49 11.57
C THR A 80 -7.83 -9.15 12.13
N PHE A 81 -7.85 -10.49 12.16
CA PHE A 81 -8.91 -11.24 12.82
C PHE A 81 -8.97 -10.90 14.32
N ALA A 82 -7.83 -10.95 15.00
CA ALA A 82 -7.73 -10.59 16.42
C ALA A 82 -8.16 -9.13 16.66
N TRP A 83 -7.73 -8.20 15.80
CA TRP A 83 -8.13 -6.80 15.85
C TRP A 83 -9.65 -6.61 15.74
N GLY A 84 -10.31 -7.26 14.79
CA GLY A 84 -11.77 -7.17 14.60
C GLY A 84 -12.54 -7.76 15.78
N VAL A 85 -12.09 -8.90 16.28
CA VAL A 85 -12.67 -9.54 17.47
C VAL A 85 -12.51 -8.68 18.72
N ILE A 86 -11.31 -8.19 19.01
CA ILE A 86 -11.04 -7.36 20.19
C ILE A 86 -11.92 -6.11 20.13
N THR A 87 -12.04 -5.49 18.95
CA THR A 87 -12.96 -4.37 18.74
C THR A 87 -14.39 -4.74 19.11
N ARG A 88 -14.88 -5.88 18.62
CA ARG A 88 -16.22 -6.39 18.92
C ARG A 88 -16.43 -6.60 20.42
N GLU A 89 -15.55 -7.33 21.08
CA GLU A 89 -15.71 -7.70 22.48
C GLU A 89 -15.65 -6.47 23.41
N ILE A 90 -14.82 -5.46 23.09
CA ILE A 90 -14.84 -4.18 23.83
C ILE A 90 -16.19 -3.49 23.71
N ILE A 91 -16.82 -3.53 22.53
CA ILE A 91 -18.14 -2.91 22.31
C ILE A 91 -19.24 -3.73 23.00
N THR A 92 -19.28 -5.05 22.79
CA THR A 92 -20.41 -5.89 23.20
C THR A 92 -20.32 -6.41 24.62
N VAL A 93 -19.11 -6.71 25.13
CA VAL A 93 -18.92 -7.29 26.47
C VAL A 93 -18.59 -6.21 27.48
N LEU A 94 -17.71 -5.28 27.13
CA LEU A 94 -17.37 -4.15 28.02
C LEU A 94 -18.37 -2.98 27.91
N HIS A 95 -19.36 -3.09 27.01
CA HIS A 95 -20.41 -2.08 26.79
C HIS A 95 -19.87 -0.67 26.52
N MET A 96 -18.68 -0.59 25.91
CA MET A 96 -18.03 0.69 25.61
C MET A 96 -18.64 1.34 24.37
N PRO A 97 -18.72 2.69 24.30
CA PRO A 97 -19.27 3.39 23.15
C PRO A 97 -18.53 3.06 21.84
N SER A 98 -19.24 2.52 20.85
CA SER A 98 -18.63 2.01 19.61
C SER A 98 -17.81 3.04 18.84
N ARG A 99 -18.26 4.30 18.81
CA ARG A 99 -17.51 5.40 18.16
C ARG A 99 -16.11 5.60 18.74
N GLY A 100 -16.00 5.59 20.07
CA GLY A 100 -14.72 5.78 20.76
C GLY A 100 -13.79 4.59 20.54
N VAL A 101 -14.33 3.37 20.71
CA VAL A 101 -13.58 2.13 20.52
C VAL A 101 -13.04 2.03 19.10
N VAL A 102 -13.89 2.18 18.08
CA VAL A 102 -13.48 2.07 16.67
C VAL A 102 -12.44 3.13 16.31
N SER A 103 -12.57 4.35 16.83
CA SER A 103 -11.56 5.41 16.59
C SER A 103 -10.19 5.03 17.15
N ILE A 104 -10.12 4.47 18.36
CA ILE A 104 -8.88 3.96 18.96
C ILE A 104 -8.34 2.77 18.15
N MET A 105 -9.21 1.86 17.73
CA MET A 105 -8.82 0.69 16.97
C MET A 105 -8.28 1.05 15.57
N ILE A 106 -8.76 2.14 14.95
CA ILE A 106 -8.19 2.71 13.72
C ILE A 106 -6.76 3.20 13.97
N LEU A 107 -6.53 3.96 15.06
CA LEU A 107 -5.19 4.46 15.39
C LEU A 107 -4.20 3.30 15.61
N TYR A 108 -4.64 2.25 16.28
CA TYR A 108 -3.83 1.04 16.42
C TYR A 108 -3.60 0.35 15.07
N TYR A 109 -4.62 0.26 14.20
CA TYR A 109 -4.52 -0.37 12.88
C TYR A 109 -3.44 0.27 12.01
N PHE A 110 -3.29 1.60 12.06
CA PHE A 110 -2.25 2.33 11.32
C PHE A 110 -0.83 1.82 11.60
N VAL A 111 -0.57 1.42 12.84
CA VAL A 111 0.78 1.06 13.30
C VAL A 111 0.94 -0.43 13.60
N MET A 112 -0.17 -1.18 13.60
CA MET A 112 -0.22 -2.60 13.96
C MET A 112 0.78 -3.46 13.18
N TYR A 113 0.97 -3.20 11.90
CA TYR A 113 1.85 -4.00 11.04
C TYR A 113 3.31 -3.54 11.02
N ALA A 114 3.65 -2.40 11.64
CA ALA A 114 5.02 -1.90 11.69
C ALA A 114 6.01 -2.85 12.41
N PRO A 115 5.72 -3.38 13.63
CA PRO A 115 6.61 -4.35 14.26
C PRO A 115 6.80 -5.61 13.43
N PHE A 116 5.70 -6.15 12.87
CA PHE A 116 5.72 -7.30 11.95
C PHE A 116 6.57 -7.05 10.70
N ALA A 117 6.41 -5.89 10.05
CA ALA A 117 7.20 -5.50 8.88
C ALA A 117 8.70 -5.46 9.19
N SER A 118 9.07 -4.95 10.35
CA SER A 118 10.47 -4.82 10.76
C SER A 118 11.11 -6.16 11.13
N VAL A 119 10.38 -7.07 11.78
CA VAL A 119 10.92 -8.34 12.26
C VAL A 119 10.82 -9.41 11.18
N ILE A 120 9.61 -9.73 10.71
CA ILE A 120 9.38 -10.79 9.72
C ILE A 120 9.77 -10.32 8.32
N GLY A 121 9.28 -9.14 7.90
CA GLY A 121 9.66 -8.58 6.59
C GLY A 121 11.17 -8.35 6.48
N GLY A 122 11.81 -7.90 7.58
CA GLY A 122 13.26 -7.69 7.65
C GLY A 122 14.13 -8.93 7.44
N GLN A 123 13.57 -10.14 7.61
CA GLN A 123 14.27 -11.42 7.34
C GLN A 123 14.26 -11.81 5.85
N MET A 124 13.50 -11.09 5.01
CA MET A 124 13.41 -11.36 3.57
C MET A 124 14.59 -10.73 2.81
N GLU A 125 15.48 -11.59 2.33
CA GLU A 125 16.73 -11.16 1.70
C GLU A 125 16.64 -11.17 0.17
N LEU A 126 15.89 -12.12 -0.40
CA LEU A 126 15.81 -12.27 -1.85
C LEU A 126 14.83 -11.26 -2.45
N SER A 127 15.17 -10.70 -3.61
CA SER A 127 14.31 -9.70 -4.26
C SER A 127 12.93 -10.25 -4.63
N ILE A 128 12.84 -11.54 -4.98
CA ILE A 128 11.56 -12.20 -5.28
C ILE A 128 10.66 -12.31 -4.05
N GLU A 129 11.24 -12.53 -2.86
CA GLU A 129 10.49 -12.60 -1.59
C GLU A 129 9.91 -11.23 -1.26
N ARG A 130 10.76 -10.20 -1.34
CA ARG A 130 10.35 -8.81 -1.12
C ARG A 130 9.22 -8.40 -2.07
N PHE A 131 9.34 -8.78 -3.34
CA PHE A 131 8.33 -8.52 -4.37
C PHE A 131 6.99 -9.20 -4.05
N ILE A 132 7.00 -10.50 -3.74
CA ILE A 132 5.78 -11.24 -3.38
C ILE A 132 5.17 -10.67 -2.10
N PHE A 133 6.01 -10.34 -1.11
CA PHE A 133 5.57 -9.85 0.18
C PHE A 133 4.84 -8.51 0.10
N VAL A 134 5.36 -7.52 -0.64
CA VAL A 134 4.69 -6.21 -0.74
C VAL A 134 3.33 -6.31 -1.45
N ILE A 135 3.19 -7.23 -2.42
CA ILE A 135 1.91 -7.52 -3.08
C ILE A 135 0.96 -8.22 -2.12
N TRP A 136 1.41 -9.30 -1.47
CA TRP A 136 0.60 -10.06 -0.50
C TRP A 136 0.03 -9.17 0.60
N MET A 137 0.84 -8.23 1.08
CA MET A 137 0.46 -7.32 2.16
C MET A 137 -0.49 -6.21 1.72
N PHE A 138 -0.77 -6.05 0.42
CA PHE A 138 -1.77 -5.09 -0.06
C PHE A 138 -3.18 -5.39 0.46
N GLN A 139 -3.44 -6.62 0.91
CA GLN A 139 -4.69 -6.97 1.60
C GLN A 139 -4.96 -6.08 2.83
N ILE A 140 -3.95 -5.51 3.48
CA ILE A 140 -4.12 -4.54 4.59
C ILE A 140 -5.11 -3.42 4.20
N VAL A 141 -5.17 -3.05 2.93
CA VAL A 141 -6.04 -1.99 2.44
C VAL A 141 -7.52 -2.36 2.56
N ILE A 142 -7.88 -3.61 2.23
CA ILE A 142 -9.27 -4.06 2.10
C ILE A 142 -9.81 -4.80 3.33
N VAL A 143 -8.94 -5.34 4.18
CA VAL A 143 -9.36 -6.22 5.29
C VAL A 143 -10.17 -5.51 6.40
N PRO A 144 -10.02 -4.19 6.69
CA PRO A 144 -10.92 -3.51 7.63
C PRO A 144 -12.40 -3.66 7.27
N PHE A 145 -12.73 -3.72 5.97
CA PHE A 145 -14.08 -3.93 5.48
C PHE A 145 -14.64 -5.33 5.78
N THR A 146 -13.77 -6.35 5.84
CA THR A 146 -14.22 -7.74 6.02
C THR A 146 -14.19 -8.21 7.48
N SER A 147 -13.39 -7.56 8.33
CA SER A 147 -13.11 -8.06 9.69
C SER A 147 -13.79 -7.28 10.81
N LEU A 148 -14.29 -6.06 10.56
CA LEU A 148 -15.02 -5.30 11.57
C LEU A 148 -16.52 -5.61 11.58
N PRO A 149 -17.17 -5.58 12.76
CA PRO A 149 -18.61 -5.66 12.88
C PRO A 149 -19.25 -4.30 12.56
N PHE A 150 -19.47 -4.02 11.26
CA PHE A 150 -20.06 -2.74 10.80
C PHE A 150 -21.45 -2.47 11.37
N ASP A 151 -22.19 -3.53 11.71
CA ASP A 151 -23.46 -3.53 12.41
C ASP A 151 -23.40 -2.92 13.82
N LEU A 152 -22.21 -2.86 14.44
CA LEU A 152 -21.99 -2.22 15.74
C LEU A 152 -21.53 -0.76 15.65
N ILE A 153 -21.24 -0.26 14.45
CA ILE A 153 -20.68 1.08 14.23
C ILE A 153 -21.81 2.08 13.99
N ASP A 154 -22.26 2.73 15.05
CA ASP A 154 -23.28 3.78 15.00
C ASP A 154 -22.72 5.14 14.50
N ASN A 155 -22.01 5.14 13.37
CA ASN A 155 -21.51 6.34 12.70
C ASN A 155 -21.24 6.09 11.21
N GLN A 156 -22.07 6.67 10.35
CA GLN A 156 -21.97 6.48 8.89
C GLN A 156 -20.62 6.92 8.29
N LYS A 157 -20.03 8.02 8.78
CA LYS A 157 -18.73 8.50 8.28
C LYS A 157 -17.61 7.53 8.66
N LEU A 158 -17.64 7.01 9.88
CA LEU A 158 -16.64 6.05 10.36
C LEU A 158 -16.73 4.72 9.59
N SER A 159 -17.95 4.22 9.39
CA SER A 159 -18.21 3.05 8.56
C SER A 159 -17.75 3.27 7.11
N THR A 160 -18.00 4.46 6.55
CA THR A 160 -17.53 4.79 5.19
C THR A 160 -16.00 4.82 5.12
N LEU A 161 -15.32 5.41 6.10
CA LEU A 161 -13.86 5.50 6.15
C LEU A 161 -13.20 4.10 6.17
N LEU A 162 -13.78 3.16 6.92
CA LEU A 162 -13.31 1.78 7.01
C LEU A 162 -13.65 0.96 5.77
N ALA A 163 -14.87 1.13 5.23
CA ALA A 163 -15.34 0.35 4.09
C ALA A 163 -14.70 0.74 2.75
N THR A 164 -14.14 1.95 2.65
CA THR A 164 -13.49 2.46 1.43
C THR A 164 -12.01 2.08 1.33
N GLY A 165 -11.43 1.44 2.36
CA GLY A 165 -10.02 1.11 2.41
C GLY A 165 -9.10 2.29 2.77
N ALA A 166 -9.62 3.50 2.98
CA ALA A 166 -8.83 4.68 3.35
C ALA A 166 -8.01 4.47 4.64
N VAL A 167 -8.56 3.80 5.64
CA VAL A 167 -7.81 3.41 6.85
C VAL A 167 -6.67 2.46 6.52
N GLY A 168 -6.97 1.46 5.69
CA GLY A 168 -6.01 0.45 5.27
C GLY A 168 -4.89 1.01 4.40
N ALA A 169 -5.16 2.03 3.57
CA ALA A 169 -4.16 2.73 2.78
C ALA A 169 -3.07 3.39 3.66
N VAL A 170 -3.48 4.03 4.75
CA VAL A 170 -2.54 4.64 5.71
C VAL A 170 -1.72 3.55 6.42
N ALA A 171 -2.37 2.47 6.86
CA ALA A 171 -1.68 1.35 7.48
C ALA A 171 -0.68 0.68 6.51
N TYR A 172 -1.06 0.50 5.24
CA TYR A 172 -0.21 -0.04 4.21
C TYR A 172 0.98 0.87 3.89
N PHE A 173 0.78 2.20 3.86
CA PHE A 173 1.88 3.15 3.68
C PHE A 173 2.91 3.08 4.83
N ILE A 174 2.44 3.00 6.08
CA ILE A 174 3.30 2.84 7.26
C ILE A 174 4.04 1.49 7.21
N PHE A 175 3.33 0.41 6.87
CA PHE A 175 3.89 -0.91 6.64
C PHE A 175 5.00 -0.88 5.57
N ALA A 176 4.71 -0.34 4.39
CA ALA A 176 5.63 -0.24 3.27
C ALA A 176 6.87 0.59 3.66
N THR A 177 6.69 1.71 4.35
CA THR A 177 7.81 2.53 4.84
C THR A 177 8.67 1.75 5.83
N THR A 178 8.05 0.99 6.73
CA THR A 178 8.76 0.20 7.75
C THR A 178 9.54 -0.96 7.14
N VAL A 179 8.96 -1.69 6.18
CA VAL A 179 9.64 -2.82 5.53
C VAL A 179 10.77 -2.35 4.61
N MET A 180 10.56 -1.28 3.84
CA MET A 180 11.60 -0.71 2.99
C MET A 180 12.79 -0.21 3.82
N ARG A 181 12.52 0.38 5.00
CA ARG A 181 13.56 0.72 5.99
C ARG A 181 14.29 -0.52 6.49
N ALA A 182 13.57 -1.60 6.82
CA ALA A 182 14.18 -2.85 7.30
C ALA A 182 15.07 -3.50 6.24
N TRP A 183 14.76 -3.33 4.95
CA TRP A 183 15.58 -3.77 3.83
C TRP A 183 16.71 -2.80 3.46
N HIS A 184 16.84 -1.67 4.16
CA HIS A 184 17.77 -0.60 3.83
C HIS A 184 17.60 -0.09 2.39
N LEU A 185 16.36 -0.13 1.89
CA LEU A 185 15.98 0.41 0.60
C LEU A 185 15.38 1.82 0.75
N SER A 186 14.93 2.38 -0.37
CA SER A 186 14.39 3.72 -0.53
C SER A 186 13.59 4.30 0.64
N TRP A 187 13.79 5.60 0.87
CA TRP A 187 12.85 6.45 1.61
C TRP A 187 11.71 6.93 0.69
N PRO A 188 10.46 7.07 1.17
CA PRO A 188 9.34 7.55 0.35
C PRO A 188 9.53 8.99 -0.15
N GLY A 189 10.47 9.76 0.41
CA GLY A 189 10.72 11.12 -0.08
C GLY A 189 9.57 12.06 0.28
N LEU A 190 9.24 12.12 1.57
CA LEU A 190 8.24 13.05 2.13
C LEU A 190 8.80 14.47 2.35
N LYS A 191 10.13 14.62 2.34
CA LYS A 191 10.81 15.90 2.48
C LYS A 191 11.51 16.24 1.15
N PRO A 192 11.15 17.34 0.49
CA PRO A 192 11.80 17.79 -0.74
C PRO A 192 13.30 18.00 -0.54
N ASN A 193 14.10 17.25 -1.29
CA ASN A 193 15.56 17.36 -1.31
C ASN A 193 16.06 17.32 -2.76
N TRP A 194 16.09 18.48 -3.40
CA TRP A 194 16.44 18.63 -4.81
C TRP A 194 17.95 18.64 -5.02
N SER A 195 18.45 17.92 -6.04
CA SER A 195 19.86 18.00 -6.44
C SER A 195 20.14 19.28 -7.23
N GLY A 196 21.40 19.73 -7.28
CA GLY A 196 21.79 20.92 -8.06
C GLY A 196 21.46 20.87 -9.57
N ASP A 197 21.33 19.68 -10.17
CA ASP A 197 20.96 19.54 -11.60
C ASP A 197 19.44 19.28 -11.80
N PHE A 198 18.63 19.53 -10.77
CA PHE A 198 17.18 19.49 -10.89
C PHE A 198 16.70 20.67 -11.74
N ASN A 199 15.85 20.40 -12.73
CA ASN A 199 15.37 21.42 -13.64
C ASN A 199 13.88 21.70 -13.38
N TRP A 200 13.60 22.88 -12.84
CA TRP A 200 12.25 23.34 -12.53
C TRP A 200 11.32 23.43 -13.74
N TRP A 201 11.85 23.69 -14.94
CA TRP A 201 11.06 23.69 -16.17
C TRP A 201 10.52 22.31 -16.53
N ILE A 202 11.24 21.26 -16.15
CA ILE A 202 10.79 19.88 -16.36
C ILE A 202 9.69 19.54 -15.38
N LEU A 203 9.81 19.95 -14.13
CA LEU A 203 8.72 19.82 -13.16
C LEU A 203 7.48 20.59 -13.62
N LEU A 204 7.65 21.83 -14.10
CA LEU A 204 6.54 22.62 -14.64
C LEU A 204 5.90 21.93 -15.85
N LEU A 205 6.69 21.35 -16.75
CA LEU A 205 6.19 20.58 -17.88
C LEU A 205 5.42 19.32 -17.44
N MET A 206 5.90 18.60 -16.42
CA MET A 206 5.18 17.46 -15.83
C MET A 206 3.82 17.91 -15.28
N ILE A 207 3.79 19.01 -14.53
CA ILE A 207 2.54 19.57 -14.00
C ILE A 207 1.62 19.98 -15.14
N ALA A 208 2.12 20.68 -16.16
CA ALA A 208 1.33 21.10 -17.32
C ALA A 208 0.74 19.92 -18.09
N ILE A 209 1.53 18.86 -18.33
CA ILE A 209 1.07 17.61 -18.95
C ILE A 209 -0.05 16.97 -18.13
N PHE A 210 0.09 16.94 -16.80
CA PHE A 210 -0.90 16.34 -15.91
C PHE A 210 -2.19 17.17 -15.78
N VAL A 211 -2.10 18.49 -15.86
CA VAL A 211 -3.25 19.40 -15.76
C VAL A 211 -4.23 19.21 -16.93
N VAL A 212 -3.79 18.73 -18.09
CA VAL A 212 -4.68 18.49 -19.25
C VAL A 212 -5.78 17.47 -18.95
N PRO A 213 -5.47 16.19 -18.59
CA PRO A 213 -6.51 15.22 -18.23
C PRO A 213 -7.26 15.61 -16.95
N LEU A 214 -6.57 16.25 -15.99
CA LEU A 214 -7.22 16.75 -14.76
C LEU A 214 -8.31 17.78 -15.08
N GLY A 215 -7.99 18.77 -15.92
CA GLY A 215 -8.92 19.81 -16.35
C GLY A 215 -10.09 19.26 -17.14
N SER A 216 -9.87 18.21 -17.97
CA SER A 216 -10.94 17.49 -18.64
C SER A 216 -11.93 16.89 -17.64
N ASN A 217 -11.44 16.21 -16.60
CA ASN A 217 -12.31 15.66 -15.55
C ASN A 217 -13.05 16.77 -14.79
N MET A 218 -12.39 17.88 -14.48
CA MET A 218 -13.02 19.02 -13.83
C MET A 218 -14.16 19.62 -14.67
N MET A 219 -13.95 19.79 -15.97
CA MET A 219 -14.98 20.30 -16.90
C MET A 219 -16.15 19.35 -17.07
N ALA A 220 -15.96 18.04 -16.86
CA ALA A 220 -17.01 17.03 -16.93
C ALA A 220 -17.93 17.02 -15.68
N ILE A 221 -17.59 17.77 -14.62
CA ILE A 221 -18.40 17.85 -13.40
C ILE A 221 -19.61 18.76 -13.66
N ASN A 222 -20.71 18.15 -14.10
CA ASN A 222 -21.97 18.86 -14.34
C ASN A 222 -22.74 19.13 -13.03
N HIS A 223 -22.73 18.17 -12.10
CA HIS A 223 -23.36 18.29 -10.79
C HIS A 223 -22.53 17.56 -9.74
N LEU A 224 -22.37 18.18 -8.56
CA LEU A 224 -21.80 17.45 -7.43
C LEU A 224 -22.74 16.31 -7.01
N PRO A 225 -22.21 15.11 -6.71
CA PRO A 225 -23.02 14.01 -6.22
C PRO A 225 -23.82 14.43 -4.98
N LYS A 226 -25.16 14.36 -5.06
CA LYS A 226 -26.08 14.72 -3.94
C LYS A 226 -25.86 13.85 -2.70
N GLY A 227 -25.17 12.73 -2.84
CA GLY A 227 -24.66 11.88 -1.77
C GLY A 227 -23.37 11.18 -2.21
N GLY A 228 -22.59 10.68 -1.25
CA GLY A 228 -21.38 9.91 -1.56
C GLY A 228 -20.10 10.72 -1.76
N PHE A 229 -20.13 12.06 -1.71
CA PHE A 229 -18.91 12.89 -1.82
C PHE A 229 -17.78 12.43 -0.88
N PHE A 230 -18.10 12.20 0.40
CA PHE A 230 -17.12 11.72 1.39
C PHE A 230 -16.60 10.32 1.01
N LYS A 231 -17.47 9.42 0.55
CA LYS A 231 -17.09 8.07 0.11
C LYS A 231 -16.13 8.14 -1.09
N LEU A 232 -16.49 8.89 -2.13
CA LEU A 232 -15.67 9.04 -3.34
C LEU A 232 -14.32 9.70 -3.03
N THR A 233 -14.30 10.67 -2.11
CA THR A 233 -13.05 11.28 -1.62
C THR A 233 -12.18 10.25 -0.89
N CYS A 234 -12.76 9.43 -0.02
CA CYS A 234 -12.02 8.37 0.65
C CYS A 234 -11.49 7.31 -0.33
N GLN A 235 -12.24 6.97 -1.38
CA GLN A 235 -11.80 6.02 -2.42
C GLN A 235 -10.67 6.59 -3.28
N ALA A 236 -10.77 7.85 -3.71
CA ALA A 236 -9.68 8.52 -4.43
C ALA A 236 -8.42 8.64 -3.54
N PHE A 237 -8.61 8.91 -2.24
CA PHE A 237 -7.51 8.96 -1.28
C PHE A 237 -6.86 7.60 -1.09
N GLU A 238 -7.67 6.54 -0.98
CA GLU A 238 -7.20 5.17 -0.90
C GLU A 238 -6.36 4.80 -2.13
N ALA A 239 -6.88 5.00 -3.35
CA ALA A 239 -6.15 4.73 -4.58
C ALA A 239 -4.83 5.53 -4.64
N GLY A 240 -4.90 6.85 -4.47
CA GLY A 240 -3.73 7.73 -4.52
C GLY A 240 -2.67 7.40 -3.47
N LEU A 241 -3.05 6.96 -2.27
CA LEU A 241 -2.10 6.61 -1.22
C LEU A 241 -1.60 5.17 -1.35
N ALA A 242 -2.50 4.19 -1.41
CA ALA A 242 -2.17 2.77 -1.37
C ALA A 242 -1.47 2.31 -2.65
N GLU A 243 -1.99 2.66 -3.82
CA GLU A 243 -1.44 2.19 -5.10
C GLU A 243 -0.08 2.83 -5.37
N GLU A 244 0.12 4.11 -5.03
CA GLU A 244 1.43 4.75 -5.14
C GLU A 244 2.44 4.17 -4.15
N SER A 245 2.01 3.85 -2.92
CA SER A 245 2.84 3.16 -1.93
C SER A 245 3.30 1.79 -2.41
N LEU A 246 2.41 1.03 -3.06
CA LEU A 246 2.74 -0.28 -3.61
C LEU A 246 3.64 -0.13 -4.83
N PHE A 247 3.17 0.54 -5.88
CA PHE A 247 3.79 0.47 -7.22
C PHE A 247 4.97 1.43 -7.39
N ARG A 248 4.90 2.65 -6.86
CA ARG A 248 5.95 3.67 -7.09
C ARG A 248 7.00 3.63 -6.00
N PHE A 249 6.62 3.28 -4.78
CA PHE A 249 7.55 3.19 -3.68
C PHE A 249 8.10 1.79 -3.46
N ALA A 250 7.30 0.86 -2.93
CA ALA A 250 7.79 -0.44 -2.50
C ALA A 250 8.26 -1.31 -3.68
N MET A 251 7.39 -1.52 -4.66
CA MET A 251 7.63 -2.33 -5.85
C MET A 251 8.81 -1.81 -6.66
N LEU A 252 8.78 -0.53 -7.03
CA LEU A 252 9.81 0.07 -7.85
C LEU A 252 11.19 0.05 -7.14
N GLY A 253 11.21 0.30 -5.83
CA GLY A 253 12.42 0.17 -5.02
C GLY A 253 12.99 -1.26 -5.03
N VAL A 254 12.14 -2.28 -4.90
CA VAL A 254 12.54 -3.69 -5.00
C VAL A 254 13.04 -4.02 -6.41
N LEU A 255 12.38 -3.55 -7.48
CA LEU A 255 12.81 -3.77 -8.86
C LEU A 255 14.17 -3.12 -9.16
N PHE A 256 14.39 -1.89 -8.71
CA PHE A 256 15.70 -1.24 -8.87
C PHE A 256 16.82 -2.00 -8.14
N TYR A 257 16.53 -2.54 -6.96
CA TYR A 257 17.47 -3.36 -6.22
C TYR A 257 17.73 -4.72 -6.92
N ALA A 258 16.67 -5.38 -7.39
CA ALA A 258 16.75 -6.66 -8.10
C ALA A 258 17.59 -6.54 -9.38
N TRP A 259 17.42 -5.45 -10.12
CA TRP A 259 18.10 -5.18 -11.38
C TRP A 259 19.29 -4.23 -11.26
N ARG A 260 19.90 -4.13 -10.07
CA ARG A 260 21.03 -3.22 -9.82
C ARG A 260 22.21 -3.39 -10.78
N ASN A 261 22.42 -4.60 -11.29
CA ASN A 261 23.49 -4.96 -12.23
C ASN A 261 23.04 -4.92 -13.72
N VAL A 262 21.79 -4.57 -14.01
CA VAL A 262 21.25 -4.51 -15.38
C VAL A 262 21.51 -3.12 -15.98
N LYS A 263 22.13 -3.06 -17.18
CA LYS A 263 22.45 -1.79 -17.86
C LYS A 263 21.21 -0.90 -18.09
N GLN A 264 20.08 -1.52 -18.45
CA GLN A 264 18.81 -0.84 -18.70
C GLN A 264 17.84 -0.90 -17.50
N ARG A 265 18.37 -0.97 -16.27
CA ARG A 265 17.55 -1.07 -15.05
C ARG A 265 16.47 0.01 -14.92
N LEU A 266 16.80 1.26 -15.31
CA LEU A 266 15.87 2.38 -15.16
C LEU A 266 14.61 2.19 -16.00
N PRO A 267 14.69 2.11 -17.35
CA PRO A 267 13.51 1.92 -18.17
C PRO A 267 12.82 0.57 -17.90
N LEU A 268 13.57 -0.49 -17.57
CA LEU A 268 12.98 -1.80 -17.26
C LEU A 268 12.10 -1.75 -16.00
N ALA A 269 12.60 -1.16 -14.90
CA ALA A 269 11.83 -1.00 -13.65
C ALA A 269 10.58 -0.15 -13.83
N LEU A 270 10.71 0.99 -14.52
CA LEU A 270 9.57 1.88 -14.80
C LEU A 270 8.50 1.15 -15.61
N LEU A 271 8.90 0.45 -16.68
CA LEU A 271 7.98 -0.29 -17.53
C LEU A 271 7.30 -1.43 -16.79
N THR A 272 8.05 -2.26 -16.06
CA THR A 272 7.49 -3.38 -15.31
C THR A 272 6.51 -2.92 -14.23
N SER A 273 6.87 -1.92 -13.42
CA SER A 273 5.95 -1.39 -12.41
C SER A 273 4.66 -0.87 -13.04
N SER A 274 4.75 -0.18 -14.18
CA SER A 274 3.59 0.38 -14.89
C SER A 274 2.70 -0.71 -15.51
N ILE A 275 3.29 -1.78 -16.07
CA ILE A 275 2.52 -2.93 -16.59
C ILE A 275 1.75 -3.60 -15.45
N LEU A 276 2.41 -3.84 -14.32
CA LEU A 276 1.78 -4.46 -13.15
C LEU A 276 0.67 -3.57 -12.58
N PHE A 277 0.86 -2.25 -12.58
CA PHE A 277 -0.17 -1.29 -12.18
C PHE A 277 -1.40 -1.33 -13.10
N GLY A 278 -1.18 -1.39 -14.42
CA GLY A 278 -2.25 -1.61 -15.39
C GLY A 278 -2.99 -2.93 -15.10
N PHE A 279 -2.27 -4.04 -14.98
CA PHE A 279 -2.87 -5.36 -14.73
C PHE A 279 -3.55 -5.51 -13.36
N ALA A 280 -3.22 -4.69 -12.37
CA ALA A 280 -3.94 -4.68 -11.09
C ALA A 280 -5.44 -4.43 -11.28
N HIS A 281 -5.82 -3.71 -12.33
CA HIS A 281 -7.22 -3.40 -12.65
C HIS A 281 -8.00 -4.58 -13.23
N LEU A 282 -7.37 -5.73 -13.51
CA LEU A 282 -8.08 -6.96 -13.86
C LEU A 282 -9.07 -7.40 -12.77
N ILE A 283 -8.87 -6.98 -11.52
CA ILE A 283 -9.82 -7.19 -10.42
C ILE A 283 -11.22 -6.62 -10.73
N ASN A 284 -11.31 -5.60 -11.58
CA ASN A 284 -12.58 -4.98 -11.96
C ASN A 284 -13.45 -5.87 -12.84
N LEU A 285 -12.91 -6.93 -13.45
CA LEU A 285 -13.71 -7.94 -14.16
C LEU A 285 -14.80 -8.58 -13.28
N GLY A 286 -14.66 -8.52 -11.95
CA GLY A 286 -15.69 -8.96 -11.00
C GLY A 286 -16.97 -8.10 -10.99
N GLY A 287 -17.02 -6.99 -11.72
CA GLY A 287 -18.26 -6.19 -11.85
C GLY A 287 -18.22 -5.04 -12.85
N GLN A 288 -17.24 -5.03 -13.75
CA GLN A 288 -17.10 -4.10 -14.87
C GLN A 288 -16.99 -4.92 -16.15
N ARG A 289 -17.49 -4.40 -17.27
CA ARG A 289 -17.38 -5.08 -18.56
C ARG A 289 -15.91 -5.26 -18.98
N ALA A 290 -15.64 -6.32 -19.72
CA ALA A 290 -14.28 -6.68 -20.11
C ALA A 290 -13.62 -5.61 -21.00
N ASP A 291 -14.34 -5.09 -21.99
CA ASP A 291 -13.88 -4.01 -22.87
C ASP A 291 -13.48 -2.74 -22.10
N LEU A 292 -14.35 -2.29 -21.19
CA LEU A 292 -14.05 -1.17 -20.29
C LEU A 292 -12.83 -1.44 -19.40
N THR A 293 -12.66 -2.69 -18.95
CA THR A 293 -11.54 -3.08 -18.10
C THR A 293 -10.22 -3.09 -18.86
N PHE A 294 -10.19 -3.59 -20.10
CA PHE A 294 -9.01 -3.51 -20.95
C PHE A 294 -8.65 -2.07 -21.34
N TYR A 295 -9.65 -1.23 -21.57
CA TYR A 295 -9.44 0.20 -21.74
C TYR A 295 -8.80 0.83 -20.48
N GLN A 296 -9.34 0.53 -19.30
CA GLN A 296 -8.81 1.00 -18.02
C GLN A 296 -7.36 0.54 -17.79
N ILE A 297 -7.02 -0.72 -18.14
CA ILE A 297 -5.65 -1.23 -18.07
C ILE A 297 -4.70 -0.36 -18.90
N GLY A 298 -5.10 0.01 -20.13
CA GLY A 298 -4.29 0.87 -21.00
C GLY A 298 -4.09 2.27 -20.42
N VAL A 299 -5.16 2.90 -19.91
CA VAL A 299 -5.09 4.21 -19.26
C VAL A 299 -4.21 4.15 -17.99
N ALA A 300 -4.43 3.16 -17.13
CA ALA A 300 -3.68 2.97 -15.90
C ALA A 300 -2.20 2.69 -16.17
N PHE A 301 -1.86 1.86 -17.17
CA PHE A 301 -0.48 1.63 -17.60
C PHE A 301 0.22 2.94 -17.98
N LEU A 302 -0.42 3.78 -18.80
CA LEU A 302 0.16 5.04 -19.26
C LEU A 302 0.32 6.06 -18.14
N LEU A 303 -0.72 6.22 -17.31
CA LEU A 303 -0.64 7.04 -16.11
C LEU A 303 0.47 6.55 -15.19
N GLY A 304 0.61 5.24 -15.03
CA GLY A 304 1.64 4.68 -14.18
C GLY A 304 3.05 4.87 -14.68
N LEU A 305 3.25 4.81 -15.98
CA LEU A 305 4.54 5.13 -16.58
C LEU A 305 4.91 6.60 -16.32
N PHE A 306 3.95 7.50 -16.51
CA PHE A 306 4.14 8.92 -16.25
C PHE A 306 4.43 9.19 -14.76
N LEU A 307 3.61 8.66 -13.84
CA LEU A 307 3.81 8.85 -12.39
C LEU A 307 5.12 8.23 -11.91
N ALA A 308 5.54 7.08 -12.45
CA ALA A 308 6.83 6.49 -12.11
C ALA A 308 8.00 7.40 -12.55
N VAL A 309 7.90 8.05 -13.71
CA VAL A 309 8.88 9.07 -14.14
C VAL A 309 8.84 10.30 -13.23
N VAL A 310 7.66 10.80 -12.86
CA VAL A 310 7.51 11.90 -11.90
C VAL A 310 8.19 11.55 -10.58
N TYR A 311 7.89 10.37 -10.01
CA TYR A 311 8.48 9.92 -8.75
C TYR A 311 10.00 9.82 -8.83
N VAL A 312 10.55 9.16 -9.85
CA VAL A 312 12.00 8.96 -9.94
C VAL A 312 12.74 10.26 -10.26
N TYR A 313 12.15 11.14 -11.06
CA TYR A 313 12.76 12.44 -11.36
C TYR A 313 12.75 13.39 -10.16
N THR A 314 11.66 13.41 -9.39
CA THR A 314 11.51 14.32 -8.25
C THR A 314 12.04 13.75 -6.93
N GLY A 315 12.04 12.42 -6.81
CA GLY A 315 12.27 11.72 -5.55
C GLY A 315 11.18 11.98 -4.51
N GLN A 316 9.97 12.41 -4.93
CA GLN A 316 8.88 12.82 -4.04
C GLN A 316 7.63 11.95 -4.25
N LEU A 317 7.37 10.99 -3.36
CA LEU A 317 6.17 10.14 -3.47
C LEU A 317 4.89 10.91 -3.17
N TRP A 318 4.92 11.89 -2.26
CA TRP A 318 3.74 12.71 -1.94
C TRP A 318 3.18 13.42 -3.18
N LEU A 319 4.04 13.77 -4.14
CA LEU A 319 3.61 14.42 -5.37
C LEU A 319 2.83 13.46 -6.26
N THR A 320 3.27 12.21 -6.42
CA THR A 320 2.51 11.23 -7.22
C THR A 320 1.22 10.82 -6.52
N MET A 321 1.24 10.72 -5.19
CA MET A 321 0.02 10.50 -4.39
C MET A 321 -1.00 11.62 -4.60
N LEU A 322 -0.57 12.87 -4.55
CA LEU A 322 -1.45 14.03 -4.77
C LEU A 322 -1.98 14.07 -6.21
N MET A 323 -1.12 13.83 -7.19
CA MET A 323 -1.51 13.79 -8.60
C MET A 323 -2.55 12.67 -8.82
N HIS A 324 -2.24 11.45 -8.43
CA HIS A 324 -3.15 10.31 -8.58
C HIS A 324 -4.48 10.55 -7.86
N PHE A 325 -4.44 10.95 -6.58
CA PHE A 325 -5.63 11.35 -5.82
C PHE A 325 -6.47 12.37 -6.58
N SER A 326 -5.86 13.45 -7.09
CA SER A 326 -6.60 14.52 -7.75
C SER A 326 -7.27 14.07 -9.06
N LEU A 327 -6.59 13.22 -9.85
CA LEU A 327 -7.12 12.71 -11.10
C LEU A 327 -8.37 11.85 -10.85
N ASP A 328 -8.24 10.91 -9.91
CA ASP A 328 -9.32 10.00 -9.51
C ASP A 328 -10.45 10.76 -8.84
N TRP A 329 -10.13 11.70 -7.95
CA TRP A 329 -11.13 12.46 -7.24
C TRP A 329 -12.04 13.25 -8.19
N PHE A 330 -11.46 14.01 -9.14
CA PHE A 330 -12.28 14.71 -10.12
C PHE A 330 -13.01 13.75 -11.07
N SER A 331 -12.39 12.64 -11.47
CA SER A 331 -13.04 11.59 -12.27
C SER A 331 -14.28 11.02 -11.55
N PHE A 332 -14.12 10.64 -10.28
CA PHE A 332 -15.18 10.05 -9.46
C PHE A 332 -16.29 11.06 -9.17
N LEU A 333 -15.95 12.34 -9.00
CA LEU A 333 -16.97 13.39 -8.87
C LEU A 333 -17.74 13.62 -10.17
N ALA A 334 -17.09 13.52 -11.32
CA ALA A 334 -17.75 13.66 -12.63
C ALA A 334 -18.68 12.47 -12.95
N THR A 335 -18.27 11.24 -12.60
CA THR A 335 -19.00 10.01 -12.94
C THR A 335 -19.92 9.50 -11.82
N GLY A 336 -19.68 9.90 -10.57
CA GLY A 336 -20.37 9.39 -9.39
C GLY A 336 -19.96 7.97 -8.97
N THR A 337 -18.93 7.39 -9.58
CA THR A 337 -18.49 6.00 -9.37
C THR A 337 -16.98 5.84 -9.55
N THR A 338 -16.40 4.77 -9.00
CA THR A 338 -14.97 4.43 -9.18
C THR A 338 -14.72 3.45 -10.33
N LYS A 339 -15.78 2.86 -10.87
CA LYS A 339 -15.71 1.94 -12.02
C LYS A 339 -16.13 2.64 -13.29
N LEU A 340 -15.53 2.25 -14.42
CA LEU A 340 -15.99 2.68 -15.72
C LEU A 340 -17.36 2.08 -16.03
N THR A 341 -18.24 2.90 -16.58
CA THR A 341 -19.60 2.53 -16.99
C THR A 341 -19.90 3.11 -18.38
N GLY A 342 -20.98 2.65 -19.00
CA GLY A 342 -21.36 3.07 -20.35
C GLY A 342 -20.70 2.24 -21.46
N ASP A 343 -20.68 2.80 -22.66
CA ASP A 343 -20.10 2.20 -23.86
C ASP A 343 -18.85 2.98 -24.29
N LEU A 344 -17.83 2.25 -24.76
CA LEU A 344 -16.67 2.87 -25.40
C LEU A 344 -17.08 3.42 -26.76
N VAL A 345 -16.82 4.70 -26.97
CA VAL A 345 -17.00 5.37 -28.26
C VAL A 345 -15.63 5.57 -28.94
N PRO A 346 -15.58 5.83 -30.26
CA PRO A 346 -14.30 6.09 -30.94
C PRO A 346 -13.45 7.18 -30.29
N GLY A 347 -14.09 8.17 -29.66
CA GLY A 347 -13.41 9.23 -28.91
C GLY A 347 -12.55 8.73 -27.75
N ASP A 348 -12.94 7.65 -27.07
CA ASP A 348 -12.17 7.07 -25.96
C ASP A 348 -10.85 6.47 -26.47
N TRP A 349 -10.89 5.76 -27.59
CA TRP A 349 -9.69 5.22 -28.21
C TRP A 349 -8.74 6.31 -28.71
N TRP A 350 -9.28 7.41 -29.24
CA TRP A 350 -8.48 8.60 -29.56
C TRP A 350 -7.86 9.23 -28.31
N ALA A 351 -8.61 9.34 -27.21
CA ALA A 351 -8.10 9.83 -25.94
C ALA A 351 -6.97 8.94 -25.42
N LEU A 352 -7.12 7.62 -25.49
CA LEU A 352 -6.07 6.67 -25.12
C LEU A 352 -4.81 6.82 -26.00
N LEU A 353 -4.97 7.01 -27.32
CA LEU A 353 -3.86 7.26 -28.22
C LEU A 353 -3.15 8.59 -27.89
N ILE A 354 -3.91 9.65 -27.57
CA ILE A 354 -3.37 10.94 -27.15
C ILE A 354 -2.58 10.78 -25.84
N LEU A 355 -3.12 10.05 -24.86
CA LEU A 355 -2.41 9.71 -23.62
C LEU A 355 -1.13 8.91 -23.91
N PHE A 356 -1.17 7.98 -24.86
CA PHE A 356 0.01 7.21 -25.26
C PHE A 356 1.12 8.13 -25.80
N VAL A 357 0.77 9.07 -26.67
CA VAL A 357 1.72 10.05 -27.21
C VAL A 357 2.24 10.98 -26.12
N ILE A 358 1.36 11.51 -25.27
CA ILE A 358 1.74 12.49 -24.24
C ILE A 358 2.52 11.81 -23.12
N PHE A 359 1.93 10.85 -22.39
CA PHE A 359 2.56 10.19 -21.25
C PHE A 359 3.68 9.24 -21.68
N GLY A 360 3.43 8.41 -22.69
CA GLY A 360 4.43 7.47 -23.22
C GLY A 360 5.58 8.20 -23.91
N GLY A 361 5.28 9.12 -24.82
CA GLY A 361 6.29 9.93 -25.51
C GLY A 361 7.12 10.79 -24.55
N PHE A 362 6.48 11.44 -23.56
CA PHE A 362 7.20 12.16 -22.51
C PHE A 362 8.12 11.24 -21.70
N SER A 363 7.63 10.06 -21.33
CA SER A 363 8.42 9.09 -20.56
C SER A 363 9.62 8.59 -21.35
N VAL A 364 9.46 8.32 -22.65
CA VAL A 364 10.57 7.99 -23.56
C VAL A 364 11.54 9.16 -23.65
N TRP A 365 11.04 10.39 -23.86
CA TRP A 365 11.87 11.59 -23.90
C TRP A 365 12.73 11.72 -22.64
N MET A 366 12.17 11.45 -21.46
CA MET A 366 12.87 11.50 -20.15
C MET A 366 14.01 10.48 -20.03
N MET A 367 14.03 9.41 -20.82
CA MET A 367 15.11 8.41 -20.85
C MET A 367 16.40 8.88 -21.54
N PHE A 368 16.52 10.17 -21.89
CA PHE A 368 17.69 10.71 -22.58
C PHE A 368 18.26 11.98 -21.93
N GLY A 369 19.55 12.22 -22.16
CA GLY A 369 20.27 13.43 -21.74
C GLY A 369 20.40 13.58 -20.21
N THR A 370 20.46 14.83 -19.74
CA THR A 370 20.63 15.19 -18.32
C THR A 370 19.49 14.66 -17.44
N ARG A 371 18.31 14.47 -18.02
CA ARG A 371 17.07 14.07 -17.32
C ARG A 371 17.15 12.63 -16.83
N ARG A 372 17.64 11.74 -17.70
CA ARG A 372 18.01 10.38 -17.33
C ARG A 372 19.09 10.35 -16.25
N LYS A 373 20.12 11.20 -16.35
CA LYS A 373 21.19 11.25 -15.33
C LYS A 373 20.64 11.64 -13.95
N VAL A 374 19.69 12.59 -13.87
CA VAL A 374 19.00 12.94 -12.62
C VAL A 374 18.26 11.74 -12.04
N MET A 375 17.44 11.08 -12.86
CA MET A 375 16.71 9.87 -12.45
C MET A 375 17.65 8.75 -11.99
N GLU A 376 18.71 8.46 -12.75
CA GLU A 376 19.69 7.42 -12.38
C GLU A 376 20.40 7.71 -11.05
N ARG A 377 20.68 8.99 -10.74
CA ARG A 377 21.22 9.38 -9.43
C ARG A 377 20.21 9.18 -8.31
N HIS A 378 18.95 9.53 -8.52
CA HIS A 378 17.91 9.25 -7.53
C HIS A 378 17.78 7.73 -7.30
N VAL A 379 17.75 6.93 -8.36
CA VAL A 379 17.77 5.45 -8.22
C VAL A 379 18.97 4.97 -7.42
N LYS A 380 20.18 5.49 -7.68
CA LYS A 380 21.39 5.14 -6.89
C LYS A 380 21.26 5.49 -5.42
N ARG A 381 20.62 6.62 -5.08
CA ARG A 381 20.32 6.98 -3.68
C ARG A 381 19.33 5.98 -3.08
N LEU A 382 18.27 5.63 -3.80
CA LEU A 382 17.21 4.72 -3.36
C LEU A 382 17.68 3.27 -3.15
N THR A 383 18.76 2.84 -3.80
CA THR A 383 19.29 1.46 -3.70
C THR A 383 20.71 1.39 -3.13
N GLY A 384 21.21 2.46 -2.50
CA GLY A 384 22.59 2.55 -2.02
C GLY A 384 22.83 1.83 -0.69
N GLU A 385 24.00 1.22 -0.52
CA GLU A 385 24.40 0.43 0.66
C GLU A 385 24.58 1.26 1.96
N HIS A 386 24.45 2.58 1.89
CA HIS A 386 24.66 3.52 3.01
C HIS A 386 23.37 4.23 3.45
N GLN A 387 22.19 3.67 3.18
CA GLN A 387 20.92 4.20 3.70
C GLN A 387 20.83 3.96 5.22
N HIS A 388 21.17 4.98 6.01
CA HIS A 388 21.01 4.96 7.47
C HIS A 388 19.73 5.69 7.89
N PHE A 389 18.72 4.92 8.29
CA PHE A 389 17.45 5.42 8.84
C PHE A 389 17.44 5.42 10.37
N GLY A 390 18.61 5.33 11.01
CA GLY A 390 18.72 5.27 12.46
C GLY A 390 18.45 6.63 13.08
N TYR A 391 17.51 6.69 14.02
CA TYR A 391 17.52 7.69 15.08
C TYR A 391 17.77 6.95 16.38
N SER A 392 18.70 7.47 17.19
CA SER A 392 18.95 7.01 18.55
C SER A 392 18.25 7.98 19.49
N ILE A 393 17.30 7.49 20.28
CA ILE A 393 16.78 8.25 21.41
C ILE A 393 17.72 7.96 22.57
N GLN A 394 18.55 8.94 22.92
CA GLN A 394 19.31 8.90 24.16
C GLN A 394 18.34 9.27 25.28
N TYR A 395 18.13 8.35 26.22
CA TYR A 395 17.43 8.62 27.47
C TYR A 395 18.44 9.05 28.53
#